data_AF-A0A2V6KEM8-F1
#
_entry.id   AF-A0A2V6KEM8-F1
#
_cell.length_a   1.000
_cell.length_b   1.000
_cell.length_c   1.000
_cell.angle_alpha   90.00
_cell.angle_beta   90.00
_cell.angle_gamma   90.00
#
_symmetry.space_group_name_H-M   'P 1'
#
loop_
_entity.id
_entity.type
_entity.pdbx_description
1 polymer ?
#
loop_
_entity_poly.entity_id
_entity_poly.type
_entity_poly.pdbx_seq_one_letter_code
_entity_poly.pdbx_strand_id
1 'polypeptide(L)' 'MVVIAGDILHDSIPVVRPTASLTVALERFRQHDGERLPVVNDTATKRLIGTIAKTDVILALAGSTTRSATIVGSTVSQ' A
#
# COMPACT_ATOMS: atom_id res chain seq x y z
N MET A 1 21.25 24.52 20.20
CA MET A 1 20.77 23.14 20.36
C MET A 1 20.58 22.56 18.97
N VAL A 2 21.24 21.45 18.64
CA VAL A 2 21.04 20.75 17.37
C VAL A 2 20.03 19.65 17.62
N VAL A 3 18.95 19.63 16.83
CA VAL A 3 17.99 18.52 16.79
C VAL A 3 18.40 17.62 15.64
N ILE A 4 18.51 16.31 15.87
CA ILE A 4 18.90 15.32 14.86
C ILE A 4 17.72 14.42 14.49
N ALA A 5 17.78 13.78 13.33
CA ALA A 5 16.68 12.93 12.83
C ALA A 5 16.30 11.78 13.79
N GLY A 6 17.27 11.27 14.55
CA GLY A 6 17.05 10.24 15.57
C GLY A 6 16.14 10.70 16.72
N ASP A 7 16.10 12.00 17.01
CA ASP A 7 15.28 12.55 18.11
C ASP A 7 13.78 12.47 17.82
N ILE A 8 13.39 12.34 16.55
CA ILE A 8 12.00 12.26 16.07
C ILE A 8 11.70 10.96 15.31
N LEU A 9 12.60 9.97 15.42
CA LEU A 9 12.43 8.67 14.79
C LEU A 9 11.22 7.94 15.40
N HIS A 10 10.38 7.37 14.54
CA HIS A 10 9.29 6.50 14.97
C HIS A 10 9.72 5.04 14.78
N ASP A 11 9.77 4.25 15.85
CA ASP A 11 10.27 2.87 15.83
C ASP A 11 9.34 1.87 15.13
N SER A 12 8.10 2.28 14.86
CA SER A 12 7.03 1.42 14.34
C SER A 12 6.37 2.04 13.10
N ILE A 13 7.13 2.15 12.02
CA ILE A 13 6.57 2.50 10.71
C ILE A 13 6.10 1.21 10.02
N PRO A 14 4.81 1.10 9.64
CA PRO A 14 4.34 -0.06 8.89
C PRO A 14 5.06 -0.17 7.53
N VAL A 15 5.52 -1.38 7.21
CA VAL A 15 6.15 -1.72 5.94
C VAL A 15 5.23 -2.60 5.09
N VAL A 16 5.45 -2.60 3.77
CA VAL A 16 4.80 -3.52 2.84
C VAL A 16 5.83 -4.35 2.07
N ARG A 17 5.44 -5.55 1.63
CA ARG A 17 6.24 -6.37 0.72
C ARG A 17 5.92 -6.02 -0.73
N PRO A 18 6.84 -6.18 -1.69
CA PRO A 18 6.56 -5.95 -3.10
C PRO A 18 5.46 -6.86 -3.66
N THR A 19 5.22 -8.01 -3.03
CA THR A 19 4.18 -8.97 -3.40
C THR A 19 2.84 -8.75 -2.68
N ALA A 20 2.75 -7.75 -1.78
CA ALA A 20 1.51 -7.44 -1.07
C ALA A 20 0.49 -6.80 -2.02
N SER A 21 -0.79 -7.10 -1.84
CA SER A 21 -1.86 -6.44 -2.61
C SER A 21 -2.03 -4.98 -2.19
N LEU A 22 -2.61 -4.17 -3.09
CA LEU A 22 -2.94 -2.78 -2.80
C LEU A 22 -3.96 -2.63 -1.67
N THR A 23 -4.84 -3.61 -1.46
CA THR A 23 -5.74 -3.65 -0.30
C THR A 23 -4.97 -3.78 1.02
N VAL A 24 -3.91 -4.60 1.06
CA VAL A 24 -3.02 -4.71 2.24
C VAL A 24 -2.28 -3.39 2.48
N ALA A 25 -1.82 -2.73 1.42
CA ALA A 25 -1.21 -1.40 1.54
C ALA A 25 -2.19 -0.36 2.08
N LEU A 26 -3.44 -0.37 1.61
CA LEU A 26 -4.49 0.52 2.11
C LEU A 26 -4.78 0.29 3.59
N GLU A 27 -4.86 -0.97 4.03
CA GLU A 27 -5.06 -1.30 5.44
C GLU A 27 -3.89 -0.79 6.31
N ARG A 28 -2.65 -0.89 5.81
CA ARG A 28 -1.48 -0.30 6.47
C ARG A 28 -1.57 1.22 6.62
N PHE A 29 -2.11 1.91 5.62
CA PHE A 29 -2.41 3.36 5.69
C PHE A 29 -3.57 3.70 6.63
N ARG A 30 -4.47 2.76 6.96
CA ARG A 30 -5.51 2.99 7.99
C ARG A 30 -4.95 2.95 9.40
N GLN A 31 -3.86 2.23 9.60
CA GLN A 31 -3.21 2.03 10.89
C GLN A 31 -2.13 3.09 11.19
N HIS A 32 -1.88 4.02 10.27
CA HIS A 32 -0.80 4.99 10.37
C HIS A 32 -1.09 6.24 9.54
N ASP A 33 -0.87 7.42 10.12
CA ASP A 33 -1.18 8.73 9.49
C ASP A 33 -0.19 9.17 8.41
N GLY A 34 0.83 8.36 8.12
CA GLY A 34 1.84 8.67 7.11
C GLY A 34 1.33 8.57 5.67
N GLU A 35 1.85 9.46 4.82
CA GLU A 35 1.51 9.50 3.39
C GLU A 35 2.31 8.53 2.52
N ARG A 36 3.34 7.90 3.09
CA ARG A 36 4.20 6.93 2.38
C ARG A 36 4.42 5.68 3.21
N LEU A 37 4.40 4.54 2.54
CA LEU A 37 4.82 3.26 3.12
C LEU A 37 6.16 2.83 2.50
N PRO A 38 7.15 2.49 3.33
CA PRO A 38 8.34 1.80 2.86
C PRO A 38 8.00 0.41 2.32
N VAL A 39 8.54 0.09 1.15
CA VAL A 39 8.50 -1.26 0.56
C VAL A 39 9.81 -1.95 0.89
N VAL A 40 9.73 -3.08 1.59
CA VAL A 40 10.90 -3.88 1.97
C VAL A 40 10.92 -5.22 1.26
N ASN A 41 12.11 -5.72 0.93
CA ASN A 41 12.27 -6.98 0.22
C ASN A 41 11.67 -8.16 1.01
N ASP A 42 11.99 -8.23 2.30
CA ASP A 42 11.55 -9.31 3.18
C ASP A 42 11.48 -8.92 4.66
N THR A 43 10.91 -9.81 5.47
CA THR A 43 10.66 -9.59 6.90
C THR A 43 11.88 -9.81 7.78
N ALA A 44 12.89 -10.55 7.31
CA ALA A 44 14.08 -10.88 8.07
C ALA A 44 15.10 -9.73 7.99
N THR A 45 15.41 -9.29 6.77
CA THR A 45 16.38 -8.22 6.50
C THR A 45 15.75 -6.83 6.54
N LYS A 46 14.43 -6.74 6.24
CA LYS A 46 13.70 -5.47 6.08
C LYS A 46 14.43 -4.46 5.17
N ARG A 47 15.19 -4.96 4.19
CA ARG A 47 15.91 -4.08 3.25
C ARG A 47 14.91 -3.24 2.46
N LEU A 48 14.98 -1.92 2.62
CA LEU A 48 14.19 -0.96 1.84
C LEU A 48 14.54 -1.09 0.35
N ILE A 49 13.53 -1.29 -0.48
CA ILE A 49 13.66 -1.38 -1.94
C ILE A 49 12.88 -0.30 -2.68
N GLY A 50 12.01 0.44 -1.99
CA GLY A 50 11.24 1.53 -2.58
C GLY A 50 10.21 2.10 -1.62
N THR A 51 9.33 2.96 -2.14
CA THR A 51 8.21 3.54 -1.38
C THR A 51 6.96 3.55 -2.25
N ILE A 52 5.79 3.53 -1.62
CA ILE A 52 4.50 3.80 -2.27
C ILE A 52 3.81 4.97 -1.57
N ALA A 53 3.16 5.84 -2.34
CA ALA A 53 2.35 6.93 -1.78
C ALA A 53 0.88 6.53 -1.66
N LYS A 54 0.20 7.07 -0.65
CA LYS A 54 -1.23 6.80 -0.39
C LYS A 54 -2.11 7.17 -1.58
N THR A 55 -1.82 8.30 -2.23
CA THR A 55 -2.50 8.77 -3.43
C THR A 55 -2.40 7.78 -4.58
N ASP A 56 -1.21 7.20 -4.80
CA ASP A 56 -0.99 6.25 -5.90
C ASP A 56 -1.80 4.97 -5.68
N VAL A 57 -1.87 4.50 -4.43
CA VAL A 57 -2.69 3.34 -4.05
C VAL A 57 -4.17 3.62 -4.29
N ILE A 58 -4.68 4.79 -3.87
CA ILE A 58 -6.09 5.18 -4.06
C ILE A 58 -6.42 5.28 -5.56
N LEU A 59 -5.57 5.95 -6.35
CA LEU A 59 -5.77 6.11 -7.79
C LEU A 59 -5.76 4.77 -8.52
N ALA A 60 -4.81 3.88 -8.18
CA ALA A 60 -4.74 2.54 -8.77
C ALA A 60 -6.01 1.71 -8.44
N LEU A 61 -6.51 1.78 -7.21
CA LEU A 61 -7.74 1.09 -6.80
C LEU A 61 -8.99 1.68 -7.47
N ALA A 62 -9.08 3.01 -7.58
CA ALA A 62 -10.18 3.69 -8.25
C ALA A 62 -10.23 3.34 -9.75
N GLY A 63 -9.07 3.30 -10.43
CA GLY A 63 -8.97 2.89 -11.83
C GLY A 63 -9.26 1.39 -12.06
N SER A 64 -9.11 0.55 -11.03
CA SER A 64 -9.39 -0.88 -11.09
C SER A 64 -10.89 -1.20 -11.03
N THR A 65 -11.71 -0.29 -10.48
CA THR A 65 -13.16 -0.53 -10.24
C THR A 65 -13.98 -0.55 -11.55
N THR A 66 -13.49 0.05 -12.63
CA THR A 66 -14.24 0.21 -13.88
C THR A 66 -14.33 -1.06 -14.74
N ARG A 67 -13.52 -2.10 -14.50
CA ARG A 67 -13.45 -3.28 -15.40
C ARG A 67 -14.37 -4.47 -15.03
N SER A 68 -14.96 -4.49 -13.84
CA SER A 68 -15.73 -5.65 -13.35
C SER A 68 -17.25 -5.61 -13.59
N ALA A 69 -17.79 -4.58 -14.23
CA ALA A 69 -19.24 -4.42 -14.38
C ALA A 69 -19.86 -5.03 -15.67
N THR A 70 -19.09 -5.67 -16.56
CA THR A 70 -19.61 -6.11 -17.89
C THR A 70 -19.71 -7.63 -18.09
N ILE A 71 -19.52 -8.48 -17.08
CA ILE A 71 -19.60 -9.95 -17.27
C ILE A 71 -20.56 -10.59 -16.25
N VAL A 72 -21.84 -10.21 -16.25
CA VAL A 72 -22.96 -11.04 -15.77
C VAL A 72 -24.20 -10.64 -16.57
N GLY A 73 -24.48 -11.33 -17.68
CA GLY A 73 -25.67 -11.03 -18.49
C GLY A 73 -25.89 -11.87 -19.74
N SER A 74 -25.09 -12.90 -20.02
CA SER A 74 -25.27 -13.72 -21.23
C SER A 74 -24.84 -15.17 -21.02
N THR A 75 -25.68 -15.96 -20.36
CA THR A 75 -25.78 -17.42 -20.60
C THR A 75 -27.22 -17.84 -20.27
N VAL A 76 -28.13 -17.70 -21.23
CA VAL A 76 -28.72 -18.76 -22.09
C VAL A 76 -29.94 -19.42 -21.44
N SER A 77 -31.11 -19.17 -22.05
CA SER A 77 -32.28 -20.06 -22.02
C SER A 77 -31.91 -21.41 -22.63
N GLN A 78 -32.22 -22.52 -21.95
CA GLN A 78 -33.03 -23.63 -22.46
C GLN A 78 -33.62 -24.39 -21.25
#